data_AF-A0A9E2UL98-F1
#
_entry.id   AF-A0A9E2UL98-F1
#
_cell.length_a   1.000
_cell.length_b   1.000
_cell.length_c   1.000
_cell.angle_alpha   90.00
_cell.angle_beta   90.00
_cell.angle_gamma   90.00
#
_symmetry.space_group_name_H-M   'P 1'
#
loop_
_entity.id
_entity.type
_entity.pdbx_description
1 polymer ?
#
loop_
_entity_poly.entity_id
_entity_poly.type
_entity_poly.pdbx_seq_one_letter_code
_entity_poly.pdbx_strand_id
1 'polypeptide(L)'
;MDILVCIKRVPDTAENEISVNSSGSDIERDDLVYSVNEWDNYAVEEAIQIRDKVGGSVTVVAVGDSESEDVLRREMAMGADKGILLSDDAFEGSDGKGL
;
A
#
# COMPACT_ATOMS: atom_id res chain seq x y z
N MET A 1 9.55 -20.87 -3.26
CA MET A 1 8.54 -20.39 -2.28
C MET A 1 7.83 -19.21 -2.90
N ASP A 2 6.51 -19.08 -2.73
CA ASP A 2 5.77 -17.94 -3.28
C ASP A 2 5.17 -17.14 -2.13
N ILE A 3 5.56 -15.87 -2.03
CA ILE A 3 5.17 -14.97 -0.94
C ILE A 3 4.28 -13.88 -1.52
N LEU A 4 3.10 -13.68 -0.92
CA LEU A 4 2.21 -12.57 -1.22
C LEU A 4 2.27 -11.57 -0.07
N VAL A 5 2.55 -10.31 -0.37
CA VAL A 5 2.55 -9.21 0.60
C VAL A 5 1.45 -8.23 0.25
N CYS A 6 0.55 -7.97 1.18
CA CYS A 6 -0.48 -6.94 1.03
C CYS A 6 0.13 -5.60 1.43
N ILE A 7 0.00 -4.60 0.56
CA ILE A 7 0.49 -3.24 0.81
C ILE A 7 -0.66 -2.26 0.68
N LYS A 8 -0.57 -1.15 1.41
CA LYS A 8 -1.58 -0.10 1.40
C LYS A 8 -0.96 1.27 1.17
N ARG A 9 -1.54 2.02 0.24
CA ARG A 9 -1.30 3.45 0.08
C ARG A 9 -2.03 4.21 1.20
N VAL A 10 -1.29 5.02 1.96
CA VAL A 10 -1.82 5.80 3.08
C VAL A 10 -1.23 7.22 3.06
N PRO A 11 -1.90 8.22 3.66
CA PRO A 11 -1.28 9.51 3.90
C PRO A 11 0.01 9.35 4.72
N ASP A 12 1.08 9.98 4.27
CA ASP A 12 2.37 9.93 4.95
C ASP A 12 2.33 10.80 6.21
N THR A 13 2.28 10.20 7.38
CA THR A 13 2.18 10.94 8.64
C THR A 13 3.47 11.68 9.03
N ALA A 14 4.59 11.43 8.36
CA ALA A 14 5.83 12.17 8.57
C ALA A 14 5.88 13.45 7.74
N GLU A 15 5.26 13.45 6.56
CA GLU A 15 5.22 14.59 5.63
C GLU A 15 3.94 15.43 5.77
N ASN A 16 2.89 14.92 6.42
CA ASN A 16 1.60 15.61 6.56
C ASN A 16 1.24 15.96 8.01
N GLU A 17 0.64 17.14 8.19
CA GLU A 17 -0.10 17.48 9.41
C GLU A 17 -1.58 17.14 9.23
N ILE A 18 -2.02 16.03 9.84
CA ILE A 18 -3.41 15.58 9.71
C ILE A 18 -4.32 16.44 10.59
N SER A 19 -5.23 17.17 9.94
CA SER A 19 -6.23 18.02 10.60
C SER A 19 -7.65 17.66 10.16
N VAL A 20 -8.64 18.04 10.97
CA VAL A 20 -10.06 17.84 10.64
C VAL A 20 -10.52 18.94 9.70
N ASN A 21 -11.27 18.58 8.66
CA ASN A 21 -11.82 19.56 7.72
C ASN A 21 -12.82 20.52 8.39
N SER A 22 -13.14 21.62 7.70
CA SER A 22 -14.03 22.66 8.22
C SER A 22 -15.46 22.18 8.54
N SER A 23 -15.94 21.10 7.93
CA SER A 23 -17.25 20.51 8.21
C SER A 23 -17.25 19.58 9.43
N GLY A 24 -16.09 19.20 9.95
CA GLY A 24 -15.96 18.29 11.09
C GLY A 24 -16.30 16.84 10.78
N SER A 25 -16.39 16.46 9.50
CA SER A 25 -16.91 15.16 9.06
C SER A 25 -15.84 14.21 8.50
N ASP A 26 -14.69 14.74 8.11
CA ASP A 26 -13.53 13.97 7.62
C ASP A 26 -12.24 14.76 7.91
N ILE A 27 -11.09 14.20 7.55
CA ILE A 27 -9.81 14.92 7.54
C ILE A 27 -9.72 15.87 6.34
N GLU A 28 -8.86 16.88 6.46
CA GLU A 28 -8.42 17.67 5.32
C GLU A 28 -7.55 16.79 4.42
N ARG A 29 -7.97 16.61 3.17
CA ARG A 29 -7.32 15.70 2.21
C ARG A 29 -6.59 16.43 1.10
N ASP A 30 -6.86 17.72 0.94
CA ASP A 30 -6.17 18.55 -0.04
C ASP A 30 -4.66 18.57 0.28
N ASP A 31 -3.84 18.38 -0.76
CA ASP A 31 -2.37 18.39 -0.69
C ASP A 31 -1.71 17.31 0.20
N LEU A 32 -2.43 16.26 0.61
CA LEU A 32 -1.80 15.15 1.33
C LEU A 32 -0.80 14.40 0.44
N VAL A 33 0.41 14.23 0.96
CA VAL A 33 1.41 13.32 0.38
C VAL A 33 1.06 11.89 0.76
N TYR A 34 1.00 10.99 -0.22
CA TYR A 34 0.75 9.57 0.04
C TYR A 34 2.02 8.75 -0.14
N SER A 35 2.14 7.70 0.67
CA SER A 35 3.22 6.73 0.58
C SER A 35 2.71 5.34 0.93
N VAL A 36 3.58 4.34 0.79
CA VAL A 36 3.28 2.99 1.26
C VAL A 36 3.30 3.02 2.80
N ASN A 37 2.33 2.36 3.42
CA ASN A 37 2.29 2.21 4.87
C ASN A 37 3.62 1.67 5.39
N GLU A 38 4.18 2.28 6.43
CA GLU A 38 5.53 2.00 6.91
C GLU A 38 5.71 0.52 7.31
N TRP A 39 4.70 -0.07 7.92
CA TRP A 39 4.72 -1.48 8.31
C TRP A 39 4.76 -2.42 7.10
N ASP A 40 4.16 -2.00 5.99
CA ASP A 40 4.11 -2.78 4.77
C ASP A 40 5.48 -2.77 4.07
N ASN A 41 6.24 -1.66 4.14
CA ASN A 41 7.65 -1.64 3.70
C ASN A 41 8.47 -2.72 4.41
N TYR A 42 8.31 -2.85 5.74
CA TYR A 42 9.03 -3.87 6.51
C TYR A 42 8.62 -5.29 6.11
N ALA A 43 7.34 -5.49 5.80
CA ALA A 43 6.84 -6.78 5.34
C ALA A 43 7.40 -7.16 3.96
N VAL A 44 7.48 -6.20 3.03
CA VAL A 44 8.08 -6.41 1.70
C VAL A 44 9.57 -6.71 1.83
N GLU A 45 10.30 -5.96 2.65
CA GLU A 45 11.72 -6.17 2.90
C GLU A 45 11.99 -7.58 3.47
N GLU A 46 11.23 -8.02 4.48
CA GLU A 46 11.41 -9.37 5.03
C GLU A 46 11.06 -10.46 3.99
N ALA A 47 10.02 -10.24 3.17
CA ALA A 47 9.68 -11.16 2.10
C ALA A 47 10.81 -11.29 1.06
N ILE A 48 11.44 -10.18 0.68
CA ILE A 48 12.61 -10.14 -0.21
C ILE A 48 13.77 -10.91 0.43
N GLN A 49 14.08 -10.66 1.70
CA GLN A 49 15.16 -11.37 2.41
C GLN A 49 14.90 -12.87 2.51
N ILE A 50 13.67 -13.30 2.77
CA ILE A 50 13.31 -14.71 2.79
C ILE A 50 13.52 -15.31 1.40
N ARG A 51 12.98 -14.68 0.35
CA ARG A 51 13.14 -15.12 -1.04
C ARG A 51 14.61 -15.25 -1.41
N ASP A 52 15.44 -14.28 -1.06
CA ASP A 52 16.87 -14.29 -1.41
C ASP A 52 17.64 -15.41 -0.68
N LYS A 53 17.21 -15.81 0.53
CA LYS A 53 17.81 -16.91 1.29
C LYS A 53 17.40 -18.31 0.78
N VAL A 54 16.15 -18.48 0.38
CA VAL A 54 15.58 -19.83 0.13
C VAL A 54 15.07 -20.04 -1.30
N GLY A 55 15.14 -19.01 -2.14
CA GLY A 55 14.61 -19.01 -3.51
C GLY A 55 13.10 -18.91 -3.59
N GLY A 56 12.59 -18.26 -4.64
CA GLY A 56 11.14 -18.07 -4.80
C GLY A 56 10.76 -16.83 -5.58
N SER A 57 9.55 -16.36 -5.31
CA SER A 57 9.04 -15.08 -5.81
C SER A 57 8.26 -14.32 -4.73
N VAL A 58 8.31 -12.99 -4.80
CA VAL A 58 7.52 -12.06 -4.00
C VAL A 58 6.54 -11.35 -4.93
N THR A 59 5.26 -11.44 -4.61
CA THR A 59 4.19 -10.68 -5.25
C THR A 59 3.65 -9.67 -4.26
N VAL A 60 3.59 -8.40 -4.65
CA VAL A 60 2.91 -7.35 -3.86
C VAL A 60 1.51 -7.11 -4.42
N VAL A 61 0.54 -6.91 -3.53
CA VAL A 61 -0.85 -6.62 -3.90
C VAL A 61 -1.37 -5.41 -3.15
N ALA A 62 -2.05 -4.53 -3.85
CA ALA A 62 -2.77 -3.38 -3.29
C ALA A 62 -4.23 -3.41 -3.74
N VAL A 63 -5.13 -3.02 -2.84
CA VAL A 63 -6.53 -2.70 -3.17
C VAL A 63 -6.66 -1.19 -3.15
N GLY A 64 -7.13 -0.60 -4.25
CA GLY A 64 -7.25 0.84 -4.37
C GLY A 64 -7.57 1.31 -5.78
N ASP A 65 -7.56 2.62 -5.95
CA ASP A 65 -7.71 3.29 -7.23
C ASP A 65 -6.41 3.26 -8.06
N SER A 66 -6.42 3.95 -9.21
CA SER A 66 -5.25 4.07 -10.07
C SER A 66 -4.07 4.78 -9.40
N GLU A 67 -4.30 5.60 -8.36
CA GLU A 67 -3.19 6.25 -7.67
C GLU A 67 -2.33 5.24 -6.91
N SER A 68 -2.93 4.15 -6.41
CA SER A 68 -2.23 3.07 -5.70
C SER A 68 -1.21 2.30 -6.55
N GLU A 69 -1.13 2.58 -7.86
CA GLU A 69 -0.07 2.07 -8.73
C GLU A 69 1.32 2.62 -8.33
N ASP A 70 1.39 3.81 -7.73
CA ASP A 70 2.65 4.45 -7.31
C ASP A 70 3.41 3.60 -6.27
N VAL A 71 2.73 3.15 -5.22
CA VAL A 71 3.28 2.31 -4.15
C VAL A 71 3.61 0.92 -4.67
N LEU A 72 2.80 0.35 -5.56
CA LEU A 72 3.12 -0.94 -6.19
C LEU A 72 4.43 -0.86 -6.98
N ARG A 73 4.59 0.19 -7.80
CA ARG A 73 5.82 0.39 -8.58
C ARG A 73 7.04 0.62 -7.67
N ARG A 74 6.86 1.31 -6.55
CA ARG A 74 7.91 1.49 -5.54
C ARG A 74 8.36 0.16 -4.95
N GLU A 75 7.44 -0.69 -4.51
CA GLU A 75 7.78 -1.99 -3.93
C GLU A 75 8.38 -2.96 -4.96
N MET A 76 7.92 -2.90 -6.21
CA MET A 76 8.57 -3.60 -7.32
C MET A 76 10.00 -3.11 -7.57
N ALA A 77 10.24 -1.80 -7.46
CA ALA A 77 11.58 -1.23 -7.56
C ALA A 77 12.50 -1.61 -6.39
N MET A 78 11.94 -1.82 -5.19
CA MET A 78 12.68 -2.34 -4.03
C MET A 78 13.11 -3.80 -4.22
N GLY A 79 12.38 -4.56 -5.03
CA GLY A 79 12.78 -5.90 -5.44
C GLY A 79 11.65 -6.92 -5.49
N ALA A 80 10.39 -6.54 -5.31
CA ALA A 80 9.28 -7.47 -5.53
C ALA A 80 9.21 -7.89 -7.01
N ASP A 81 8.92 -9.17 -7.28
CA ASP A 81 8.96 -9.76 -8.62
C ASP A 81 7.71 -9.43 -9.45
N LYS A 82 6.56 -9.26 -8.78
CA LYS A 82 5.26 -9.00 -9.41
C LYS A 82 4.45 -8.02 -8.58
N GLY A 83 3.65 -7.19 -9.25
CA GLY A 83 2.67 -6.30 -8.62
C GLY A 83 1.26 -6.58 -9.13
N ILE A 84 0.28 -6.51 -8.24
CA ILE A 84 -1.15 -6.66 -8.54
C ILE A 84 -1.89 -5.46 -7.95
N LEU A 85 -2.60 -4.72 -8.80
CA LEU A 85 -3.57 -3.72 -8.38
C LEU A 85 -4.97 -4.29 -8.50
N LEU A 86 -5.69 -4.38 -7.38
CA LEU A 86 -7.11 -4.69 -7.35
C LEU A 86 -7.88 -3.36 -7.33
N SER A 87 -8.39 -2.98 -8.50
CA SER A 87 -9.13 -1.73 -8.70
C SER A 87 -10.49 -2.03 -9.30
N ASP A 88 -11.52 -1.77 -8.51
CA ASP A 88 -12.94 -1.91 -8.86
C ASP A 88 -13.74 -1.02 -7.91
N ASP A 89 -14.72 -0.28 -8.44
CA ASP A 89 -15.61 0.60 -7.66
C ASP A 89 -16.35 -0.18 -6.56
N ALA A 90 -16.53 -1.50 -6.72
CA ALA A 90 -17.11 -2.38 -5.71
C ALA A 90 -16.32 -2.45 -4.39
N PHE A 91 -15.06 -2.00 -4.37
CA PHE A 91 -14.23 -1.97 -3.16
C PHE A 91 -14.36 -0.65 -2.37
N GLU A 92 -14.96 0.39 -2.94
CA GLU A 92 -15.11 1.67 -2.24
C GLU A 92 -15.97 1.55 -0.97
N GLY A 93 -15.51 2.17 0.12
CA GLY A 93 -16.21 2.15 1.40
C GLY A 93 -16.09 0.85 2.20
N SER A 94 -15.35 -0.14 1.70
CA SER A 94 -15.13 -1.42 2.38
C SER A 94 -14.53 -1.24 3.78
N ASP A 95 -15.06 -1.99 4.75
CA ASP A 95 -14.44 -2.13 6.06
C ASP A 95 -13.31 -3.20 6.08
N GLY A 96 -12.77 -3.49 7.27
CA GLY A 96 -11.72 -4.52 7.42
C GLY A 96 -12.17 -5.96 7.11
N LYS A 97 -13.48 -6.20 6.94
CA LYS A 97 -14.04 -7.48 6.48
C LYS A 97 -14.33 -7.48 4.98
N GLY A 98 -14.22 -6.34 4.30
CA GLY A 98 -14.61 -6.18 2.91
C GLY A 98 -16.12 -6.08 2.71
N LEU A 99 -16.85 -5.57 3.72
CA LEU A 99 -18.29 -5.28 3.67
C LEU A 99 -18.57 -3.80 3.47
#